data_AF-A0A3M0HZ62-F1
#
_entry.id   AF-A0A3M0HZ62-F1
#
_cell.length_a   1.000
_cell.length_b   1.000
_cell.length_c   1.000
_cell.angle_alpha   90.00
_cell.angle_beta   90.00
_cell.angle_gamma   90.00
#
_symmetry.space_group_name_H-M   'P 1'
#
loop_
_entity.id
_entity.type
_entity.pdbx_description
1 polymer ?
#
loop_
_entity_poly.entity_id
_entity_poly.type
_entity_poly.pdbx_seq_one_letter_code
_entity_poly.pdbx_strand_id
1 'polypeptide(L)'
;MKGVGRHLNRTLTVWRETTIDDGAGGQETTLAQAATVRGKVDQPSPTERLVAQQSGSRHSHNIYLLPRANVLRGDELRGTDALGNAQKFRVLSVVQPSTPVYSKALVELTQSQPGG
;
A
#
# COMPACT_ATOMS: atom_id res chain seq x y z
N MET A 1 -11.69 3.64 -24.42
CA MET A 1 -10.32 3.40 -23.90
C MET A 1 -10.37 2.29 -22.86
N LYS A 2 -9.66 1.16 -23.07
CA LYS A 2 -9.61 0.06 -22.08
C LYS A 2 -8.79 0.53 -20.86
N GLY A 3 -9.47 0.80 -19.73
CA GLY A 3 -8.85 1.34 -18.52
C GLY A 3 -7.83 0.40 -17.85
N VAL A 4 -7.12 0.93 -16.84
CA VAL A 4 -6.12 0.20 -16.04
C VAL A 4 -6.72 -1.00 -15.29
N GLY A 5 -8.04 -1.01 -15.08
CA GLY A 5 -8.76 -2.03 -14.32
C GLY A 5 -8.50 -3.49 -14.72
N ARG A 6 -8.20 -3.76 -15.99
CA ARG A 6 -7.90 -5.13 -16.47
C ARG A 6 -6.59 -5.71 -15.91
N HIS A 7 -5.68 -4.85 -15.45
CA HIS A 7 -4.38 -5.25 -14.93
C HIS A 7 -4.38 -5.39 -13.41
N LEU A 8 -5.46 -4.99 -12.74
CA LEU A 8 -5.59 -5.06 -11.28
C LEU A 8 -5.94 -6.49 -10.86
N ASN A 9 -4.94 -7.20 -10.38
CA ASN A 9 -4.98 -8.63 -10.11
C ASN A 9 -5.10 -8.99 -8.62
N ARG A 10 -5.14 -8.01 -7.71
CA ARG A 10 -5.29 -8.23 -6.28
C ARG A 10 -6.34 -7.31 -5.66
N THR A 11 -6.95 -7.80 -4.59
CA THR A 11 -7.79 -7.01 -3.69
C THR A 11 -7.02 -6.79 -2.39
N LEU A 12 -6.92 -5.53 -1.96
CA LEU A 12 -6.17 -5.11 -0.78
C LEU A 12 -7.11 -4.36 0.17
N THR A 13 -7.05 -4.70 1.44
CA THR A 13 -7.73 -3.97 2.51
C THR A 13 -6.83 -2.84 2.99
N VAL A 14 -7.36 -1.63 3.05
CA VAL A 14 -6.68 -0.43 3.53
C VAL A 14 -6.96 -0.27 5.02
N TRP A 15 -5.92 -0.22 5.83
CA TRP A 15 -5.97 0.05 7.25
C TRP A 15 -5.32 1.39 7.54
N ARG A 16 -5.99 2.22 8.31
CA ARG A 16 -5.56 3.58 8.64
C ARG A 16 -5.52 3.75 10.15
N GLU A 17 -4.50 4.46 10.62
CA GLU A 17 -4.42 4.90 12.01
C GLU A 17 -5.57 5.88 12.29
N THR A 18 -6.35 5.57 13.30
CA THR A 18 -7.45 6.37 13.80
C THR A 18 -7.24 6.57 15.29
N THR A 19 -7.42 7.80 15.73
CA THR A 19 -7.34 8.16 17.14
C THR A 19 -8.71 8.07 17.77
N ILE A 20 -8.81 7.36 18.90
CA ILE A 20 -10.01 7.22 19.71
C ILE A 20 -9.72 7.77 21.12
N ASP A 21 -10.74 8.34 21.75
CA ASP A 21 -10.67 8.78 23.14
C ASP A 21 -10.60 7.54 24.06
N ASP A 22 -9.71 7.58 25.07
CA ASP A 22 -9.54 6.48 26.03
C ASP A 22 -10.51 6.54 27.22
N GLY A 23 -11.37 7.57 27.27
CA GLY A 23 -12.35 7.79 28.33
C GLY A 23 -11.75 8.37 29.62
N ALA A 24 -10.44 8.59 29.68
CA ALA A 24 -9.71 9.15 30.82
C ALA A 24 -9.02 10.50 30.47
N GLY A 25 -9.33 11.07 29.31
CA GLY A 25 -8.74 12.32 28.82
C GLY A 25 -7.45 12.14 28.02
N GLY A 26 -7.08 10.91 27.70
CA GLY A 26 -6.00 10.56 26.77
C GLY A 26 -6.54 10.09 25.41
N GLN A 27 -5.62 9.68 24.54
CA GLN A 27 -5.91 9.24 23.18
C GLN A 27 -5.18 7.94 22.88
N GLU A 28 -5.91 6.97 22.33
CA GLU A 28 -5.34 5.73 21.80
C GLU A 28 -5.34 5.76 20.28
N THR A 29 -4.26 5.29 19.66
CA THR A 29 -4.18 5.13 18.20
C THR A 29 -4.39 3.67 17.84
N THR A 30 -5.44 3.38 17.06
CA THR A 30 -5.76 2.04 16.58
C THR A 30 -5.81 2.00 15.05
N LEU A 31 -5.61 0.82 14.46
CA LEU A 31 -5.77 0.63 13.03
C LEU A 31 -7.21 0.23 12.71
N ALA A 32 -7.92 1.07 11.96
CA ALA A 32 -9.27 0.79 11.47
C ALA A 32 -9.25 0.50 9.97
N GLN A 33 -10.09 -0.43 9.50
CA GLN A 33 -10.28 -0.65 8.07
C GLN A 33 -10.96 0.57 7.45
N ALA A 34 -10.27 1.23 6.51
CA ALA A 34 -10.73 2.44 5.85
C ALA A 34 -11.36 2.18 4.47
N ALA A 35 -10.91 1.14 3.76
CA ALA A 35 -11.41 0.80 2.42
C ALA A 35 -10.99 -0.61 1.98
N THR A 36 -11.54 -1.06 0.86
CA THR A 36 -11.06 -2.19 0.07
C THR A 36 -10.79 -1.72 -1.35
N VAL A 37 -9.59 -1.95 -1.87
CA VAL A 37 -9.14 -1.45 -3.18
C VAL A 37 -8.63 -2.58 -4.06
N ARG A 38 -8.81 -2.43 -5.38
CA ARG A 38 -8.17 -3.30 -6.36
C ARG A 38 -6.83 -2.70 -6.79
N GLY A 39 -5.81 -3.54 -6.83
CA GLY A 39 -4.46 -3.14 -7.15
C GLY A 39 -3.72 -4.15 -8.01
N LYS A 40 -2.72 -3.66 -8.75
CA LYS A 40 -1.64 -4.48 -9.29
C LYS A 40 -0.40 -4.26 -8.41
N VAL A 41 0.10 -5.33 -7.80
CA VAL A 41 1.31 -5.28 -6.98
C VAL A 41 2.49 -5.75 -7.84
N ASP A 42 3.40 -4.83 -8.11
CA ASP A 42 4.61 -5.09 -8.89
C ASP A 42 5.83 -5.09 -7.98
N GLN A 43 6.72 -6.07 -8.21
CA GLN A 43 8.07 -6.05 -7.68
C GLN A 43 8.82 -4.81 -8.19
N PRO A 44 9.79 -4.29 -7.44
CA PRO A 44 10.53 -3.11 -7.84
C PRO A 44 11.42 -3.49 -9.03
N SER A 45 11.51 -2.61 -10.03
CA SER A 45 12.45 -2.82 -11.14
C SER A 45 13.91 -2.76 -10.65
N PRO A 46 14.88 -3.33 -11.39
CA PRO A 46 16.30 -3.21 -11.04
C PRO A 46 16.75 -1.76 -10.83
N THR A 47 16.29 -0.84 -11.67
CA THR A 47 16.59 0.60 -11.55
C THR A 47 16.00 1.20 -10.28
N GLU A 48 14.74 0.90 -9.95
CA GLU A 48 14.11 1.38 -8.72
C GLU A 48 14.80 0.82 -7.46
N ARG A 49 15.26 -0.44 -7.51
CA ARG A 49 16.06 -1.02 -6.42
C ARG A 49 17.40 -0.32 -6.25
N LEU A 50 18.11 -0.03 -7.35
CA LEU A 50 19.40 0.67 -7.31
C LEU A 50 19.26 2.08 -6.73
N VAL A 51 18.23 2.84 -7.17
CA VAL A 51 17.94 4.17 -6.63
C VAL A 51 17.55 4.09 -5.15
N ALA A 52 16.75 3.11 -4.76
CA ALA A 52 16.38 2.90 -3.37
C ALA A 52 17.61 2.59 -2.48
N GLN A 53 18.53 1.73 -2.96
CA GLN A 53 19.77 1.42 -2.27
C GLN A 53 20.68 2.65 -2.11
N GLN A 54 20.84 3.45 -3.17
CA GLN A 54 21.66 4.67 -3.12
C GLN A 54 21.08 5.75 -2.20
N SER A 55 19.76 5.81 -2.05
CA SER A 55 19.06 6.82 -1.24
C SER A 55 18.71 6.35 0.17
N GLY A 56 19.04 5.10 0.55
CA GLY A 56 18.62 4.51 1.83
C GLY A 56 17.09 4.37 1.96
N SER A 57 16.38 4.29 0.82
CA SER A 57 14.92 4.21 0.80
C SER A 57 14.43 2.81 1.20
N ARG A 58 13.38 2.77 2.00
CA ARG A 58 12.66 1.53 2.40
C ARG A 58 11.67 1.04 1.34
N HIS A 59 11.60 1.73 0.21
CA HIS A 59 10.73 1.36 -0.90
C HIS A 59 11.10 -0.02 -1.44
N SER A 60 10.09 -0.89 -1.51
CA SER A 60 10.27 -2.26 -1.99
C SER A 60 9.29 -2.65 -3.08
N HIS A 61 8.10 -2.05 -3.18
CA HIS A 61 7.12 -2.44 -4.19
C HIS A 61 6.34 -1.23 -4.70
N ASN A 62 5.82 -1.38 -5.92
CA ASN A 62 4.88 -0.44 -6.51
C ASN A 62 3.49 -1.06 -6.55
N ILE A 63 2.49 -0.32 -6.08
CA ILE A 63 1.09 -0.74 -6.17
C ILE A 63 0.34 0.25 -7.05
N TYR A 64 -0.14 -0.24 -8.19
CA TYR A 64 -0.98 0.53 -9.11
C TYR A 64 -2.45 0.31 -8.77
N LEU A 65 -3.17 1.39 -8.59
CA LEU A 65 -4.56 1.42 -8.13
C LEU A 65 -5.44 2.13 -9.16
N LEU A 66 -6.76 2.01 -8.99
CA LEU A 66 -7.69 2.88 -9.69
C LEU A 66 -7.39 4.36 -9.38
N PRO A 67 -7.68 5.29 -10.32
CA PRO A 67 -7.57 6.72 -10.04
C PRO A 67 -8.35 7.08 -8.78
N ARG A 68 -7.76 7.90 -7.90
CA ARG A 68 -8.40 8.37 -6.66
C ARG A 68 -8.82 7.24 -5.70
N ALA A 69 -8.19 6.07 -5.77
CA ALA A 69 -8.39 5.04 -4.75
C ALA A 69 -8.12 5.60 -3.35
N ASN A 70 -8.93 5.23 -2.36
CA ASN A 70 -8.79 5.69 -0.97
C ASN A 70 -7.57 5.01 -0.31
N VAL A 71 -6.38 5.52 -0.64
CA VAL A 71 -5.09 5.10 -0.11
C VAL A 71 -4.27 6.36 0.11
N LEU A 72 -3.75 6.51 1.32
CA LEU A 72 -2.94 7.64 1.75
C LEU A 72 -1.57 7.15 2.25
N ARG A 73 -0.61 8.08 2.33
CA ARG A 73 0.66 7.82 3.01
C ARG A 73 0.39 7.46 4.47
N GLY A 74 1.09 6.45 4.97
CA GLY A 74 0.91 5.93 6.33
C GLY A 74 -0.08 4.77 6.41
N ASP A 75 -0.99 4.62 5.43
CA ASP A 75 -1.91 3.48 5.41
C ASP A 75 -1.14 2.15 5.28
N GLU A 76 -1.76 1.09 5.78
CA GLU A 76 -1.32 -0.28 5.56
C GLU A 76 -2.24 -0.98 4.56
N LEU A 77 -1.67 -1.50 3.48
CA LEU A 77 -2.37 -2.34 2.51
C LEU A 77 -2.12 -3.80 2.85
N ARG A 78 -3.18 -4.54 3.14
CA ARG A 78 -3.13 -5.96 3.50
C ARG A 78 -3.84 -6.81 2.45
N GLY A 79 -3.26 -7.95 2.09
CA GLY A 79 -3.89 -8.89 1.17
C GLY A 79 -3.05 -10.14 1.00
N THR A 80 -3.41 -10.99 0.03
CA THR A 80 -2.66 -12.20 -0.29
C THR A 80 -1.94 -12.06 -1.64
N ASP A 81 -0.80 -12.74 -1.78
CA ASP A 81 -0.15 -12.92 -3.07
C ASP A 81 -0.81 -14.04 -3.88
N ALA A 82 -0.28 -14.31 -5.09
CA ALA A 82 -0.80 -15.35 -5.98
C ALA A 82 -0.60 -16.78 -5.44
N LEU A 83 0.29 -16.96 -4.46
CA LEU A 83 0.57 -18.24 -3.80
C LEU A 83 -0.25 -18.39 -2.50
N GLY A 84 -1.07 -17.41 -2.14
CA GLY A 84 -1.89 -17.40 -0.93
C GLY A 84 -1.18 -16.87 0.31
N ASN A 85 0.04 -16.36 0.21
CA ASN A 85 0.76 -15.82 1.38
C ASN A 85 0.21 -14.45 1.75
N ALA A 86 0.01 -14.21 3.05
CA ALA A 86 -0.34 -12.91 3.55
C ALA A 86 0.80 -11.90 3.33
N GLN A 87 0.47 -10.74 2.81
CA GLN A 87 1.38 -9.63 2.60
C GLN A 87 0.80 -8.36 3.22
N LYS A 88 1.69 -7.57 3.82
CA LYS A 88 1.38 -6.28 4.41
C LYS A 88 2.34 -5.25 3.86
N PHE A 89 1.79 -4.16 3.34
CA PHE A 89 2.55 -3.09 2.74
C PHE A 89 2.27 -1.78 3.46
N ARG A 90 3.32 -1.11 3.95
CA ARG A 90 3.22 0.25 4.46
C ARG A 90 3.34 1.24 3.31
N VAL A 91 2.38 2.15 3.18
CA VAL A 91 2.40 3.18 2.13
C VAL A 91 3.36 4.30 2.50
N LEU A 92 4.41 4.48 1.69
CA LEU A 92 5.42 5.53 1.87
C LEU A 92 5.02 6.82 1.17
N SER A 93 4.42 6.72 -0.02
CA SER A 93 3.87 7.85 -0.78
C SER A 93 2.85 7.39 -1.82
N VAL A 94 2.01 8.31 -2.28
CA VAL A 94 1.04 8.10 -3.35
C VAL A 94 1.23 9.17 -4.41
N VAL A 95 1.38 8.75 -5.66
CA VAL A 95 1.61 9.62 -6.82
C VAL A 95 0.47 9.42 -7.81
N GLN A 96 -0.07 10.52 -8.31
CA GLN A 96 -1.07 10.51 -9.37
C GLN A 96 -0.49 11.20 -10.61
N PRO A 97 -0.54 10.57 -11.80
CA PRO A 97 -0.18 11.23 -13.05
C PRO A 97 -1.11 12.42 -13.34
N SER A 98 -0.62 13.39 -14.11
CA SER A 98 -1.37 14.62 -14.45
C SER A 98 -2.72 14.33 -15.12
N THR A 99 -2.81 13.26 -15.91
CA THR A 99 -4.09 12.68 -16.35
C THR A 99 -4.40 11.48 -15.45
N PRO A 100 -5.51 11.49 -14.67
CA PRO A 100 -5.78 10.48 -13.66
C PRO A 100 -6.24 9.15 -14.28
N VAL A 101 -5.29 8.38 -14.81
CA VAL A 101 -5.52 7.04 -15.38
C VAL A 101 -5.26 5.94 -14.34
N TYR A 102 -4.45 6.24 -13.32
CA TYR A 102 -4.18 5.38 -12.17
C TYR A 102 -3.64 6.21 -10.99
N SER A 103 -3.55 5.61 -9.82
CA SER A 103 -2.72 6.10 -8.71
C SER A 103 -1.62 5.08 -8.44
N LYS A 104 -0.38 5.51 -8.19
CA LYS A 104 0.77 4.65 -7.85
C LYS A 104 1.15 4.87 -6.39
N ALA A 105 1.06 3.84 -5.57
CA ALA A 105 1.56 3.84 -4.21
C ALA A 105 2.98 3.24 -4.20
N LEU A 106 3.93 3.98 -3.64
CA LEU A 106 5.26 3.47 -3.30
C LEU A 106 5.17 2.87 -1.90
N VAL A 107 5.53 1.59 -1.76
CA VAL A 107 5.31 0.88 -0.50
C VAL A 107 6.53 0.10 -0.01
N GLU A 108 6.56 -0.13 1.30
CA GLU A 108 7.47 -1.05 1.98
C GLU A 108 6.70 -2.34 2.31
N LEU A 109 7.17 -3.50 1.86
CA LEU A 109 6.64 -4.79 2.29
C LEU A 109 7.16 -5.04 3.71
N THR A 110 6.28 -4.95 4.68
CA THR A 110 6.57 -5.33 6.07
C THR A 110 6.22 -6.80 6.19
N GLN A 111 7.21 -7.69 6.08
CA GLN A 111 7.01 -9.11 6.35
C GLN A 111 6.58 -9.28 7.81
N SER A 112 5.47 -9.97 8.04
CA SER A 112 5.27 -10.65 9.31
C SER A 112 6.26 -11.81 9.31
N GLN A 113 7.32 -11.73 10.13
CA GLN A 113 8.24 -12.84 10.33
C GLN A 113 7.43 -14.13 10.56
N PRO A 114 7.71 -15.25 9.87
CA PRO A 114 7.14 -16.53 10.28
C PRO A 114 7.69 -16.79 11.68
N GLY A 115 6.80 -16.99 12.65
CA GLY A 115 7.20 -17.46 13.98
C GLY A 115 8.10 -18.69 13.82
N GLY A 116 9.26 -18.67 14.48
CA GLY A 116 10.11 -19.84 14.64
C GLY A 116 9.48 -20.87 15.56
#